data_AF-A0A821ZDZ6-F1
#
_entry.id   AF-A0A821ZDZ6-F1
#
_cell.length_a   1.000
_cell.length_b   1.000
_cell.length_c   1.000
_cell.angle_alpha   90.00
_cell.angle_beta   90.00
_cell.angle_gamma   90.00
#
_symmetry.space_group_name_H-M   'P 1'
#
loop_
_entity.id
_entity.type
_entity.pdbx_description
1 polymer ?
#
loop_
_entity_poly.entity_id
_entity_poly.type
_entity_poly.pdbx_seq_one_letter_code
_entity_poly.pdbx_strand_id
1 'polypeptide(L)'
;MTESIIFDRFFDAAKDLDQALTHIEGYEKYRLVSLTEAIVPIISLLYNADSMVEIAERNSREPTDGLTSDESGAIHLYRMQCLKPHPSIFTLLDKRLYSQDRSSLIS
;
A
#
# COMPACT_ATOMS: atom_id res chain seq x y z
N MET A 1 17.23 9.03 14.08
CA MET A 1 16.72 7.67 13.76
C MET A 1 15.69 7.65 12.63
N THR A 2 15.22 8.81 12.17
CA THR A 2 14.27 8.99 11.05
C THR A 2 14.98 9.16 9.70
N GLU A 3 16.21 9.68 9.68
CA GLU A 3 16.97 9.92 8.44
C GLU A 3 17.37 8.64 7.72
N SER A 4 17.76 7.59 8.46
CA SER A 4 18.18 6.30 7.87
C SER A 4 17.07 5.66 7.04
N ILE A 5 15.81 5.74 7.50
CA ILE A 5 14.66 5.10 6.85
C ILE A 5 14.25 5.88 5.59
N ILE A 6 14.37 7.22 5.61
CA ILE A 6 14.16 8.04 4.40
C ILE A 6 15.27 7.77 3.38
N PHE A 7 16.50 7.59 3.83
CA PHE A 7 17.64 7.31 2.98
C PHE A 7 17.51 5.94 2.29
N ASP A 8 17.10 4.90 3.02
CA ASP A 8 16.85 3.57 2.46
C ASP A 8 15.74 3.62 1.37
N ARG A 9 14.65 4.37 1.62
CA ARG A 9 13.56 4.57 0.63
C ARG A 9 14.00 5.31 -0.63
N PHE A 10 14.86 6.31 -0.50
CA PHE A 10 15.42 7.03 -1.64
C PHE A 10 16.35 6.13 -2.47
N PHE A 11 17.08 5.22 -1.80
CA PHE A 11 18.05 4.34 -2.45
C PHE A 11 17.39 3.14 -3.15
N ASP A 12 16.30 2.61 -2.59
CA ASP A 12 15.49 1.58 -3.26
C ASP A 12 14.83 2.15 -4.53
N ALA A 13 14.23 3.35 -4.45
CA ALA A 13 13.69 4.05 -5.62
C ALA A 13 14.77 4.36 -6.69
N ALA A 14 16.02 4.55 -6.28
CA ALA A 14 17.15 4.76 -7.19
C ALA A 14 17.65 3.46 -7.84
N LYS A 15 17.48 2.30 -7.20
CA LYS A 15 17.80 0.98 -7.78
C LYS A 15 16.77 0.51 -8.79
N ASP A 16 15.51 0.95 -8.66
CA ASP A 16 14.42 0.63 -9.57
C ASP A 16 14.40 1.49 -10.85
N LEU A 17 15.32 2.45 -10.99
CA LEU A 17 15.38 3.32 -12.17
C LEU A 17 15.80 2.58 -13.46
N ASP A 18 16.47 1.43 -13.35
CA ASP A 18 16.97 0.67 -14.51
C ASP A 18 15.92 -0.29 -15.13
N GLN A 19 14.81 -0.55 -14.44
CA GLN A 19 13.64 -1.23 -15.00
C GLN A 19 12.41 -0.40 -14.72
N ALA A 20 12.12 0.55 -15.62
CA ALA A 20 10.86 1.29 -15.60
C ALA A 20 9.68 0.30 -15.66
N LEU A 21 9.18 -0.10 -14.50
CA LEU A 21 8.01 -0.94 -14.38
C LEU A 21 6.86 -0.22 -15.07
N THR A 22 6.28 -0.83 -16.09
CA THR A 22 5.11 -0.30 -16.77
C THR A 22 3.96 -0.14 -15.77
N HIS A 23 3.21 0.95 -15.88
CA HIS A 23 2.01 1.17 -15.06
C HIS A 23 1.02 0.00 -15.25
N ILE A 24 0.28 -0.36 -14.19
CA ILE A 24 -0.79 -1.36 -14.31
C ILE A 24 -2.03 -0.65 -14.86
N GLU A 25 -2.30 -0.84 -16.15
CA GLU A 25 -3.42 -0.22 -16.85
C GLU A 25 -4.75 -0.94 -16.59
N GLY A 26 -5.86 -0.23 -16.84
CA GLY A 26 -7.22 -0.74 -16.75
C GLY A 26 -7.91 -0.45 -15.41
N TYR A 27 -7.15 -0.29 -14.33
CA TYR A 27 -7.68 0.02 -13.00
C TYR A 27 -8.31 1.42 -12.92
N GLU A 28 -7.89 2.36 -13.78
CA GLU A 28 -8.46 3.70 -13.86
C GLU A 28 -9.96 3.72 -14.27
N LYS A 29 -10.44 2.63 -14.87
CA LYS A 29 -11.83 2.49 -15.32
C LYS A 29 -12.73 1.93 -14.23
N TYR A 30 -12.16 1.39 -13.15
CA TYR A 30 -12.91 0.82 -12.05
C TYR A 30 -13.35 1.93 -11.10
N ARG A 31 -14.57 1.77 -10.57
CA ARG A 31 -15.07 2.66 -9.54
C ARG A 31 -14.23 2.47 -8.27
N LEU A 32 -13.82 3.57 -7.65
CA LEU A 32 -13.22 3.54 -6.32
C LEU A 32 -14.21 2.94 -5.31
N VAL A 33 -13.72 1.97 -4.54
CA VAL A 33 -14.44 1.30 -3.47
C VAL A 33 -13.95 1.83 -2.12
N SER A 34 -14.69 1.54 -1.06
CA SER A 34 -14.24 1.88 0.29
C SER A 34 -12.95 1.14 0.66
N LEU A 35 -12.21 1.67 1.64
CA LEU A 35 -10.99 1.02 2.14
C LEU A 35 -11.27 -0.41 2.63
N THR A 36 -12.39 -0.60 3.32
CA THR A 36 -12.85 -1.91 3.81
C THR A 36 -13.08 -2.89 2.65
N GLU A 37 -13.73 -2.46 1.57
CA GLU A 37 -13.95 -3.30 0.37
C GLU A 37 -12.63 -3.62 -0.36
N ALA A 38 -11.73 -2.65 -0.48
CA ALA A 38 -10.44 -2.82 -1.15
C ALA A 38 -9.54 -3.86 -0.49
N ILE A 39 -9.67 -4.07 0.83
CA ILE A 39 -8.85 -5.02 1.59
C ILE A 39 -9.37 -6.45 1.52
N VAL A 40 -10.65 -6.67 1.22
CA VAL A 40 -11.26 -8.02 1.17
C VAL A 40 -10.42 -9.04 0.38
N PRO A 41 -9.91 -8.75 -0.83
CA PRO A 41 -9.14 -9.72 -1.60
C PRO A 41 -7.80 -10.12 -0.95
N ILE A 42 -7.24 -9.27 -0.10
CA ILE A 42 -5.92 -9.46 0.50
C ILE A 42 -5.96 -9.63 2.02
N ILE A 43 -7.14 -9.61 2.65
CA ILE A 43 -7.33 -9.58 4.10
C ILE A 43 -6.63 -10.74 4.81
N SER A 44 -6.61 -11.92 4.19
CA SER A 44 -5.97 -13.13 4.72
C SER A 44 -4.45 -13.08 4.75
N LEU A 45 -3.84 -12.16 4.00
CA LEU A 45 -2.39 -11.94 3.96
C LEU A 45 -1.94 -10.96 5.05
N LEU A 46 -2.88 -10.24 5.67
CA LEU A 46 -2.61 -9.15 6.59
C LEU A 46 -2.77 -9.60 8.04
N TYR A 47 -1.78 -9.30 8.86
CA TYR A 47 -1.87 -9.50 10.29
C TYR A 47 -2.78 -8.43 10.91
N ASN A 48 -3.81 -8.84 11.64
CA ASN A 48 -4.79 -7.94 12.29
C ASN A 48 -5.42 -6.93 11.33
N ALA A 49 -5.80 -7.38 10.14
CA ALA A 49 -6.32 -6.55 9.05
C ALA A 49 -7.45 -5.60 9.51
N ASP A 50 -8.45 -6.12 10.23
CA ASP A 50 -9.60 -5.33 10.70
C ASP A 50 -9.17 -4.16 11.58
N SER A 51 -8.25 -4.40 12.53
CA SER A 51 -7.73 -3.35 13.40
C SER A 51 -6.90 -2.32 12.62
N MET A 52 -6.11 -2.76 11.64
CA MET A 52 -5.35 -1.85 10.80
C MET A 52 -6.26 -0.94 9.96
N VAL A 53 -7.31 -1.51 9.36
CA VAL A 53 -8.33 -0.77 8.61
C VAL A 53 -9.05 0.23 9.53
N GLU A 54 -9.49 -0.21 10.70
CA GLU A 54 -10.18 0.66 11.67
C GLU A 54 -9.30 1.84 12.11
N ILE A 55 -8.01 1.61 12.38
CA ILE A 55 -7.07 2.67 12.73
C ILE A 55 -6.87 3.62 11.54
N ALA A 56 -6.78 3.09 10.33
CA ALA A 56 -6.57 3.88 9.12
C ALA A 56 -7.76 4.81 8.87
N GLU A 57 -8.99 4.27 8.91
CA GLU A 57 -10.22 5.03 8.76
C GLU A 57 -10.36 6.12 9.83
N ARG A 58 -10.07 5.79 11.10
CA ARG A 58 -10.11 6.77 12.21
C ARG A 58 -9.18 7.95 11.97
N ASN A 59 -7.97 7.68 11.51
CA ASN A 59 -6.96 8.71 11.27
C ASN A 59 -7.24 9.53 9.99
N SER A 60 -8.23 9.13 9.19
CA SER A 60 -8.53 9.70 7.87
C SER A 60 -9.96 10.27 7.78
N ARG A 61 -10.60 10.54 8.93
CA ARG A 61 -11.95 11.12 8.99
C ARG A 61 -12.04 12.54 8.45
N GLU A 62 -10.97 13.32 8.58
CA GLU A 62 -10.93 14.74 8.18
C GLU A 62 -9.66 15.02 7.35
N PRO A 63 -9.60 14.54 6.09
CA PRO A 63 -8.48 14.83 5.20
C PRO A 63 -8.45 16.31 4.82
N THR A 64 -7.25 16.89 4.70
CA THR A 64 -7.04 18.35 4.50
C THR A 64 -6.54 18.72 3.10
N ASP A 65 -6.27 17.73 2.25
CA ASP A 65 -5.57 17.83 0.97
C ASP A 65 -6.47 17.54 -0.24
N GLY A 66 -7.79 17.54 -0.04
CA GLY A 66 -8.77 17.23 -1.10
C GLY A 66 -8.93 15.74 -1.37
N LEU A 67 -8.27 14.87 -0.60
CA LEU A 67 -8.50 13.44 -0.62
C LEU A 67 -9.85 13.09 -0.02
N THR A 68 -10.42 11.99 -0.49
CA THR A 68 -11.48 11.29 0.22
C THR A 68 -10.93 10.62 1.48
N SER A 69 -11.81 10.33 2.45
CA SER A 69 -11.43 9.57 3.64
C SER A 69 -10.85 8.19 3.30
N ASP A 70 -11.35 7.55 2.25
CA ASP A 70 -10.85 6.25 1.78
C ASP A 70 -9.45 6.36 1.17
N GLU A 71 -9.17 7.38 0.35
CA GLU A 71 -7.83 7.60 -0.22
C GLU A 71 -6.80 7.94 0.87
N SER A 72 -7.16 8.83 1.79
CA SER A 72 -6.32 9.14 2.95
C SER A 72 -6.10 7.89 3.81
N GLY A 73 -7.16 7.10 4.02
CA GLY A 73 -7.11 5.85 4.77
C GLY A 73 -6.18 4.83 4.11
N ALA A 74 -6.23 4.68 2.79
CA ALA A 74 -5.32 3.82 2.04
C ALA A 74 -3.85 4.24 2.20
N ILE A 75 -3.55 5.54 2.15
CA ILE A 75 -2.19 6.06 2.39
C ILE A 75 -1.75 5.78 3.82
N HIS A 76 -2.61 6.01 4.80
CA HIS A 76 -2.33 5.68 6.20
C HIS A 76 -2.04 4.20 6.38
N LEU A 77 -2.91 3.35 5.85
CA LEU A 77 -2.78 1.90 5.91
C LEU A 77 -1.49 1.41 5.24
N TYR A 78 -1.14 1.96 4.07
CA TYR A 78 0.13 1.68 3.37
C TYR A 78 1.35 2.08 4.20
N ARG A 79 1.27 3.14 5.00
CA ARG A 79 2.36 3.63 5.86
C ARG A 79 2.44 2.95 7.23
N MET A 80 1.42 2.16 7.62
CA MET A 80 1.42 1.49 8.92
C MET A 80 2.55 0.47 9.01
N GLN A 81 3.31 0.55 10.11
CA GLN A 81 4.29 -0.45 10.46
C GLN A 81 3.64 -1.54 11.31
N CYS A 82 3.98 -2.80 11.01
CA CYS A 82 3.62 -3.93 11.84
C CYS A 82 4.80 -4.30 12.75
N LEU A 83 4.51 -4.80 13.95
CA LEU A 83 5.53 -5.34 14.82
C LEU A 83 6.09 -6.64 14.21
N LYS A 84 7.42 -6.81 14.30
CA LYS A 84 8.07 -8.07 13.92
C LYS A 84 7.41 -9.23 14.69
N PRO A 85 7.15 -10.38 14.06
CA PRO A 85 7.65 -10.81 12.74
C PRO A 85 6.72 -10.50 11.55
N HIS A 86 5.65 -9.74 11.73
CA HIS A 86 4.62 -9.59 10.71
C HIS A 86 5.01 -8.56 9.63
N PRO A 87 4.81 -8.88 8.34
CA PRO A 87 5.05 -7.92 7.26
C PRO A 87 3.95 -6.84 7.24
N SER A 88 4.33 -5.60 6.92
CA SER A 88 3.36 -4.55 6.64
C SER A 88 2.75 -4.70 5.24
N ILE A 89 1.64 -4.01 4.98
CA ILE A 89 1.01 -3.95 3.65
C ILE A 89 2.01 -3.45 2.61
N PHE A 90 2.78 -2.40 2.94
CA PHE A 90 3.89 -1.92 2.12
C PHE A 90 4.81 -3.07 1.67
N THR A 91 5.34 -3.84 2.62
CA THR A 91 6.27 -4.93 2.32
C THR A 91 5.64 -6.03 1.47
N LEU A 92 4.36 -6.33 1.69
CA LEU A 92 3.64 -7.35 0.92
C LEU A 92 3.39 -6.89 -0.52
N LEU A 93 2.94 -5.65 -0.70
CA LEU A 93 2.67 -5.07 -2.01
C LEU A 93 3.96 -4.88 -2.80
N ASP A 94 5.00 -4.28 -2.21
CA ASP A 94 6.27 -4.08 -2.90
C ASP A 94 6.86 -5.41 -3.35
N LYS A 95 6.90 -6.43 -2.49
CA LYS A 95 7.39 -7.77 -2.89
C LYS A 95 6.62 -8.35 -4.08
N ARG A 96 5.31 -8.10 -4.17
CA ARG A 96 4.46 -8.57 -5.27
C ARG A 96 4.65 -7.74 -6.54
N LEU A 97 4.63 -6.42 -6.42
CA LEU A 97 4.70 -5.47 -7.53
C LEU A 97 6.08 -5.46 -8.20
N TYR A 98 7.15 -5.63 -7.42
CA TYR A 98 8.53 -5.75 -7.89
C TYR A 98 8.95 -7.19 -8.23
N SER A 99 8.04 -8.15 -8.19
CA SER A 99 8.35 -9.51 -8.65
C SER A 99 8.54 -9.51 -10.17
N GLN A 100 9.58 -10.21 -10.65
CA GLN A 100 9.92 -10.27 -12.10
C GLN A 100 8.79 -10.85 -12.96
N ASP A 101 7.85 -11.60 -12.35
CA ASP A 101 6.70 -12.19 -13.02
C ASP A 101 5.39 -11.43 -12.74
N ARG A 102 5.21 -10.32 -13.46
CA ARG A 102 4.03 -9.46 -13.36
C ARG A 102 2.79 -10.03 -14.09
N SER A 103 2.93 -11.15 -14.81
CA SER A 103 1.79 -11.80 -15.48
C SER A 103 0.73 -12.28 -14.48
N SER A 104 1.15 -12.57 -13.25
CA SER A 104 0.31 -12.97 -12.13
C SER A 104 -0.48 -11.84 -11.45
N LEU A 105 -0.27 -10.57 -11.84
CA LEU A 105 -0.98 -9.40 -11.27
C LEU A 105 -2.31 -9.09 -11.99
N ILE A 106 -2.53 -9.67 -13.17
CA ILE A 106 -3.64 -9.38 -14.08
C ILE A 106 -4.47 -10.63 -14.43
N SER A 107 -4.16 -11.78 -13.83
CA SER A 107 -4.91 -13.05 -13.98
C SER A 107 -5.86 -13.29 -12.82
#